data_AF-A0A482ZI37-F1
#
_entry.id   AF-A0A482ZI37-F1
#
_cell.length_a   1.000
_cell.length_b   1.000
_cell.length_c   1.000
_cell.angle_alpha   90.00
_cell.angle_beta   90.00
_cell.angle_gamma   90.00
#
_symmetry.space_group_name_H-M   'P 1'
#
loop_
_entity.id
_entity.type
_entity.pdbx_description
1 polymer ?
#
loop_
_entity_poly.entity_id
_entity_poly.type
_entity_poly.pdbx_seq_one_letter_code
_entity_poly.pdbx_strand_id
1 'polypeptide(L)'
;MGSLSYTALSALFCAVFIFALIETTQAQYEDVRCKCICPSTAVVTGNSTNRKLYKGNVTPSKCNCEGVVIPQVGDSVLRMKQKEFCPRCECTL
;
A
#
# COMPACT_ATOMS: atom_id res chain seq x y z
N MET A 1 -37.12 48.79 -11.86
CA MET A 1 -35.68 48.54 -12.13
C MET A 1 -34.90 48.08 -10.90
N GLY A 2 -35.25 48.51 -9.67
CA GLY A 2 -34.53 48.12 -8.45
C GLY A 2 -34.68 46.65 -8.03
N SER A 3 -35.88 46.06 -8.05
CA SER A 3 -36.14 44.70 -7.58
C SER A 3 -35.39 43.60 -8.34
N LEU A 4 -35.28 43.73 -9.67
CA LEU A 4 -34.52 42.80 -10.52
C LEU A 4 -33.00 42.85 -10.28
N SER A 5 -32.51 43.99 -9.79
CA SER A 5 -31.09 44.19 -9.48
C SER A 5 -30.74 43.56 -8.12
N TYR A 6 -31.64 43.65 -7.14
CA TYR A 6 -31.45 43.01 -5.82
C TYR A 6 -31.48 41.47 -5.89
N THR A 7 -32.38 40.90 -6.69
CA THR A 7 -32.44 39.43 -6.87
C THR A 7 -31.20 38.89 -7.58
N ALA A 8 -30.65 39.64 -8.54
CA ALA A 8 -29.40 39.29 -9.20
C ALA A 8 -28.21 39.36 -8.23
N LEU A 9 -28.13 40.40 -7.39
CA LEU A 9 -27.07 40.56 -6.38
C LEU A 9 -27.13 39.45 -5.32
N SER A 10 -28.33 39.10 -4.82
CA SER A 10 -28.48 38.02 -3.86
C SER A 10 -28.11 36.65 -4.45
N ALA A 11 -28.52 36.39 -5.70
CA ALA A 11 -28.18 35.14 -6.39
C ALA A 11 -26.67 35.00 -6.59
N LEU A 12 -25.99 36.10 -6.95
CA LEU A 12 -24.55 36.13 -7.11
C LEU A 12 -23.82 35.84 -5.79
N PHE A 13 -24.29 36.44 -4.69
CA PHE A 13 -23.72 36.22 -3.36
C PHE A 13 -23.90 34.77 -2.89
N CYS A 14 -25.08 34.19 -3.10
CA CYS A 14 -25.33 32.77 -2.81
C CYS A 14 -24.44 31.85 -3.66
N ALA A 15 -24.27 32.13 -4.95
CA ALA A 15 -23.40 31.34 -5.81
C ALA A 15 -21.95 31.35 -5.31
N VAL A 16 -21.40 32.53 -4.96
CA VAL A 16 -20.06 32.66 -4.40
C VAL A 16 -19.93 31.88 -3.08
N PHE A 17 -20.93 31.96 -2.21
CA PHE A 17 -20.93 31.23 -0.94
C PHE A 17 -20.93 29.72 -1.15
N ILE A 18 -21.69 29.21 -2.12
CA ILE A 18 -21.73 27.78 -2.45
C ILE A 18 -20.38 27.31 -3.02
N PHE A 19 -19.76 28.08 -3.90
CA PHE A 19 -18.44 27.76 -4.44
C PHE A 19 -17.34 27.78 -3.38
N ALA A 20 -17.44 28.65 -2.37
CA ALA A 20 -16.50 28.70 -1.25
C ALA A 20 -16.58 27.47 -0.31
N LEU A 21 -17.71 26.75 -0.32
CA LEU A 21 -17.90 25.53 0.49
C LEU A 21 -17.41 24.26 -0.21
N ILE A 22 -16.91 24.35 -1.44
CA ILE A 22 -16.36 23.20 -2.15
C ILE A 22 -14.96 22.89 -1.60
N GLU A 23 -14.91 22.05 -0.57
CA GLU A 23 -13.66 21.48 -0.09
C GLU A 23 -13.19 20.37 -1.03
N THR A 24 -11.99 20.51 -1.59
CA THR A 24 -11.35 19.45 -2.37
C THR A 24 -10.74 18.43 -1.41
N THR A 25 -11.37 17.27 -1.26
CA THR A 25 -10.76 16.15 -0.52
C THR A 25 -9.79 15.41 -1.44
N GLN A 26 -8.55 15.23 -1.00
CA GLN A 26 -7.60 14.34 -1.67
C GLN A 26 -7.62 12.99 -0.98
N ALA A 27 -8.24 12.00 -1.61
CA ALA A 27 -8.13 10.61 -1.18
C ALA A 27 -6.76 10.07 -1.61
N GLN A 28 -5.82 9.93 -0.66
CA GLN A 28 -4.56 9.22 -0.87
C GLN A 28 -4.72 7.78 -0.36
N TYR A 29 -5.23 6.89 -1.21
CA TYR A 29 -5.18 5.45 -0.95
C TYR A 29 -3.84 4.92 -1.46
N GLU A 30 -2.84 4.90 -0.59
CA GLU A 30 -1.56 4.26 -0.87
C GLU A 30 -1.61 2.84 -0.28
N ASP A 31 -1.73 1.81 -1.12
CA ASP A 31 -1.60 0.40 -0.72
C ASP A 31 -0.12 0.13 -0.40
N VAL A 32 0.41 0.71 0.69
CA VAL A 32 1.80 0.55 1.18
C VAL A 32 2.07 -0.85 1.75
N ARG A 33 1.37 -1.86 1.24
CA ARG A 33 1.50 -3.24 1.67
C ARG A 33 2.54 -3.92 0.80
N CYS A 34 3.75 -3.95 1.34
CA CYS A 34 4.85 -4.73 0.79
C CYS A 34 4.42 -6.16 0.46
N LYS A 35 4.65 -6.56 -0.79
CA LYS A 35 4.39 -7.87 -1.35
C LYS A 35 5.74 -8.51 -1.68
N CYS A 36 6.00 -9.69 -1.14
CA CYS A 36 7.18 -10.48 -1.44
C CYS A 36 6.78 -11.83 -2.03
N ILE A 37 7.34 -12.18 -3.19
CA ILE A 37 7.18 -13.49 -3.81
C ILE A 37 8.47 -14.26 -3.58
N CYS A 38 8.39 -15.36 -2.83
CA CYS A 38 9.54 -16.21 -2.51
C CYS A 38 9.24 -17.67 -2.86
N PRO A 39 10.24 -18.53 -3.03
CA PRO A 39 10.02 -19.97 -3.10
C PRO A 39 9.29 -20.50 -1.86
N SER A 40 8.52 -21.58 -2.01
CA SER A 40 7.94 -22.29 -0.88
C SER A 40 9.03 -22.79 0.07
N THR A 41 8.73 -22.83 1.36
CA THR A 41 9.62 -23.39 2.39
C THR A 41 9.95 -24.86 2.16
N ALA A 42 9.11 -25.56 1.38
CA ALA A 42 9.32 -26.91 0.90
C ALA A 42 10.53 -27.07 -0.04
N VAL A 43 11.16 -25.98 -0.49
CA VAL A 43 12.45 -26.03 -1.20
C VAL A 43 13.55 -26.64 -0.32
N VAL A 44 13.44 -26.58 1.01
CA VAL A 44 14.35 -27.27 1.94
C VAL A 44 14.13 -28.80 1.93
N THR A 45 12.94 -29.27 1.52
CA THR A 45 12.56 -30.70 1.49
C THR A 45 12.61 -31.28 0.07
N GLY A 46 12.83 -30.46 -0.97
CA GLY A 46 13.37 -30.92 -2.25
C GLY A 46 12.42 -31.14 -3.43
N ASN A 47 11.17 -30.65 -3.47
CA ASN A 47 10.34 -30.89 -4.67
C ASN A 47 9.22 -29.89 -5.00
N SER A 48 9.40 -28.58 -4.81
CA SER A 48 8.40 -27.62 -5.31
C SER A 48 8.99 -26.27 -5.69
N THR A 49 8.82 -25.91 -6.97
CA THR A 49 9.06 -24.56 -7.51
C THR A 49 7.93 -23.58 -7.21
N ASN A 50 6.92 -24.01 -6.44
CA ASN A 50 5.77 -23.20 -6.11
C ASN A 50 6.21 -21.96 -5.33
N ARG A 51 5.88 -20.78 -5.87
CA ARG A 51 6.18 -19.48 -5.25
C ARG A 51 5.04 -19.11 -4.31
N LYS A 52 5.37 -18.60 -3.12
CA LYS A 52 4.43 -18.13 -2.11
C LYS A 52 4.51 -16.61 -1.99
N LEU A 53 3.34 -15.98 -1.87
CA LEU A 53 3.20 -14.55 -1.64
C LEU A 53 3.16 -14.28 -0.12
N TYR A 54 4.04 -13.41 0.33
CA TYR A 54 4.11 -12.87 1.68
C TYR A 54 3.71 -11.39 1.63
N LYS A 55 2.86 -10.95 2.56
CA LYS A 55 2.42 -9.55 2.63
C LYS A 55 2.77 -8.97 3.99
N GLY A 56 3.30 -7.76 4.02
CA GLY A 56 3.67 -7.07 5.25
C GLY A 56 3.29 -5.59 5.17
N ASN A 57 2.76 -5.05 6.27
CA ASN A 57 2.57 -3.62 6.42
C ASN A 57 3.82 -3.03 7.08
N VAL A 58 4.81 -2.68 6.26
CA VAL A 58 6.14 -2.23 6.70
C VAL A 58 6.54 -0.97 5.95
N THR A 59 7.44 -0.18 6.53
CA THR A 59 7.99 1.00 5.84
C THR A 59 8.73 0.59 4.56
N PRO A 60 8.87 1.49 3.57
CA PRO A 60 9.56 1.16 2.32
C PRO A 60 10.99 0.64 2.52
N SER A 61 11.70 1.18 3.51
CA SER A 61 13.04 0.73 3.91
C SER A 61 13.09 -0.71 4.43
N LYS A 62 11.96 -1.27 4.87
CA LYS A 62 11.82 -2.62 5.43
C LYS A 62 11.04 -3.56 4.52
N CYS A 63 10.67 -3.12 3.30
CA CYS A 63 10.03 -3.97 2.31
C CYS A 63 11.04 -4.92 1.66
N ASN A 64 11.46 -5.93 2.41
CA ASN A 64 12.44 -6.92 1.96
C ASN A 64 12.18 -8.27 2.64
N CYS A 65 12.96 -9.27 2.25
CA CYS A 65 12.85 -10.63 2.78
C CYS A 65 12.98 -10.67 4.32
N GLU A 66 13.87 -9.88 4.91
CA GLU A 66 14.08 -9.81 6.37
C GLU A 66 12.90 -9.23 7.12
N GLY A 67 12.34 -8.13 6.62
CA GLY A 67 11.28 -7.40 7.29
C GLY A 67 9.91 -8.07 7.15
N VAL A 68 9.67 -8.79 6.05
CA VAL A 68 8.34 -9.34 5.73
C VAL A 68 8.29 -10.85 5.77
N VAL A 69 9.28 -11.52 5.18
CA VAL A 69 9.21 -12.96 4.94
C VAL A 69 9.68 -13.73 6.17
N ILE A 70 10.91 -13.48 6.64
CA ILE A 70 11.53 -14.18 7.77
C ILE A 70 10.64 -14.24 9.03
N PRO A 71 9.94 -13.17 9.45
CA PRO A 71 9.06 -13.21 10.61
C PRO A 71 7.84 -14.11 10.44
N GLN A 72 7.36 -14.29 9.20
CA GLN A 72 6.17 -15.09 8.90
C GLN A 72 6.47 -16.57 8.71
N VAL A 73 7.73 -16.93 8.41
CA VAL A 73 8.08 -18.32 8.13
C VAL A 73 8.28 -19.16 9.39
N GLY A 74 8.49 -18.54 10.56
CA GLY A 74 8.46 -19.18 11.89
C GLY A 74 9.51 -20.27 12.16
N ASP A 75 10.14 -20.81 11.12
CA ASP A 75 11.00 -21.97 11.19
C ASP A 75 12.46 -21.55 11.41
N SER A 76 13.04 -22.00 12.52
CA SER A 76 14.43 -21.69 12.91
C SER A 76 15.44 -22.19 11.86
N VAL A 77 15.07 -23.21 11.07
CA VAL A 77 15.90 -23.74 9.98
C VAL A 77 16.03 -22.72 8.82
N LEU A 78 14.95 -22.02 8.48
CA LEU A 78 14.98 -21.01 7.41
C LEU A 78 15.68 -19.72 7.83
N ARG A 79 15.70 -19.41 9.13
CA ARG A 79 16.55 -18.34 9.68
C ARG A 79 18.04 -18.61 9.44
N MET A 80 18.49 -19.86 9.59
CA MET A 80 19.89 -20.22 9.28
C MET A 80 20.17 -20.28 7.77
N LYS A 81 19.15 -20.58 6.96
CA LYS A 81 19.23 -20.66 5.49
C LYS A 81 18.81 -19.38 4.77
N GLN A 82 18.69 -18.29 5.50
CA GLN A 82 18.26 -17.00 4.98
C GLN A 82 19.14 -16.51 3.82
N LYS A 83 20.46 -16.72 3.89
CA LYS A 83 21.42 -16.32 2.84
C LYS A 83 21.22 -17.06 1.52
N GLU A 84 20.61 -18.25 1.56
CA GLU A 84 20.30 -19.06 0.37
C GLU A 84 18.87 -18.81 -0.12
N PHE A 85 17.96 -18.49 0.80
CA PHE A 85 16.53 -18.31 0.53
C PHE A 85 16.20 -16.89 0.04
N CYS A 86 16.66 -15.85 0.74
CA CYS A 86 16.30 -14.46 0.46
C CYS A 86 16.75 -13.92 -0.91
N PRO A 87 17.91 -14.31 -1.48
CA PRO A 87 18.28 -13.89 -2.83
C PRO A 87 17.32 -14.38 -3.93
N ARG A 88 16.43 -15.32 -3.61
CA ARG A 88 15.42 -15.88 -4.53
C ARG A 88 14.04 -15.22 -4.37
N CYS A 89 13.94 -14.20 -3.51
CA CYS A 89 12.71 -13.45 -3.26
C CYS A 89 12.67 -12.16 -4.08
N GLU A 90 11.48 -11.83 -4.58
CA GLU A 90 11.18 -10.57 -5.26
C GLU A 90 10.20 -9.79 -4.38
N CYS A 91 10.62 -8.64 -3.83
CA CYS A 91 9.80 -7.79 -2.97
C CYS A 91 9.51 -6.44 -3.63
N THR A 92 8.25 -6.00 -3.57
CA THR A 92 7.76 -4.73 -4.11
C THR A 92 6.87 -4.05 -3.09
N LEU A 93 6.97 -2.72 -2.96
CA LEU A 93 6.08 -1.95 -2.10
C LEU A 93 4.63 -1.98 -2.63
#